data_AF-K1S282-F1
#
_entry.id   AF-K1S282-F1
#
_cell.length_a   1.000
_cell.length_b   1.000
_cell.length_c   1.000
_cell.angle_alpha   90.00
_cell.angle_beta   90.00
_cell.angle_gamma   90.00
#
_symmetry.space_group_name_H-M   'P 1'
#
loop_
_entity.id
_entity.type
_entity.pdbx_description
1 polymer ?
#
loop_
_entity_poly.entity_id
_entity_poly.type
_entity_poly.pdbx_seq_one_letter_code
_entity_poly.pdbx_strand_id
1 'polypeptide(L)'
;MQNTNQADLEYKQKLLDTGLFKRVSEGQYTCQICPFCGDRKSHMYVMIKLTDDTPVLYNCFKCNSHGRMNKKFLEYFNIENISIPRTSFRKKIAESKASTSTITTVSENDDIEGVCRYIQSKVGHYPTLSELQYFQYIGKPNVYANEYLGMSLQTTVLKSRNWFRLTNGAIAGRWYDDDHQCLWKKYSTEKH
;
A
#
# COMPACT_ATOMS: atom_id res chain seq x y z
N MET A 1 17.79 -15.89 1.80
CA MET A 1 16.59 -15.21 1.27
C MET A 1 16.19 -15.93 -0.01
N GLN A 2 15.11 -16.71 0.01
CA GLN A 2 14.62 -17.37 -1.21
C GLN A 2 14.02 -16.31 -2.14
N ASN A 3 14.42 -16.34 -3.42
CA ASN A 3 13.93 -15.44 -4.46
C ASN A 3 12.40 -15.51 -4.53
N THR A 4 11.71 -14.45 -4.11
CA THR A 4 10.25 -14.33 -4.11
C THR A 4 9.64 -14.64 -5.48
N ASN A 5 10.39 -14.38 -6.56
CA ASN A 5 9.97 -14.63 -7.94
C ASN A 5 9.95 -16.12 -8.32
N GLN A 6 10.83 -16.95 -7.73
CA GLN A 6 10.84 -18.39 -8.03
C GLN A 6 9.63 -19.11 -7.44
N ALA A 7 9.28 -18.77 -6.19
CA ALA A 7 8.11 -19.35 -5.53
C ALA A 7 6.79 -18.92 -6.19
N ASP A 8 6.70 -17.68 -6.67
CA ASP A 8 5.54 -17.19 -7.41
C ASP A 8 5.38 -17.88 -8.77
N LEU A 9 6.48 -18.08 -9.50
CA LEU A 9 6.48 -18.83 -10.75
C LEU A 9 6.07 -20.29 -10.54
N GLU A 10 6.62 -20.96 -9.53
CA GLU A 10 6.26 -22.33 -9.17
C GLU A 10 4.78 -22.46 -8.80
N TYR A 11 4.26 -21.51 -8.02
CA TYR A 11 2.84 -21.44 -7.66
C TYR A 11 1.94 -21.31 -8.89
N LYS A 12 2.27 -20.38 -9.81
CA LYS A 12 1.52 -20.17 -11.05
C LYS A 12 1.55 -21.40 -11.94
N GLN A 13 2.71 -22.07 -12.06
CA GLN A 13 2.83 -23.29 -12.85
C GLN A 13 1.99 -24.42 -12.26
N LYS A 14 2.08 -24.68 -10.95
CA LYS A 14 1.27 -25.69 -10.27
C LYS A 14 -0.23 -25.46 -10.45
N LEU A 15 -0.68 -24.20 -10.47
CA LEU A 15 -2.08 -23.88 -10.73
C LEU A 15 -2.51 -24.26 -12.15
N LEU A 16 -1.68 -24.00 -13.16
CA LEU A 16 -1.96 -24.38 -14.54
C LEU A 16 -1.96 -25.91 -14.71
N ASP A 17 -1.05 -26.59 -14.02
CA ASP A 17 -0.92 -28.05 -14.06
C ASP A 17 -2.14 -28.78 -13.46
N THR A 18 -3.01 -28.09 -12.71
CA THR A 18 -4.28 -28.67 -12.22
C THR A 18 -5.27 -29.02 -13.33
N GLY A 19 -5.12 -28.43 -14.53
CA GLY A 19 -6.04 -28.62 -15.65
C GLY A 19 -7.43 -27.97 -15.47
N LEU A 20 -7.67 -27.25 -14.37
CA LEU A 20 -8.95 -26.60 -14.08
C LEU A 20 -9.24 -25.37 -14.96
N PHE A 21 -8.19 -24.80 -15.54
CA PHE A 21 -8.22 -23.52 -16.22
C PHE A 21 -8.10 -23.70 -17.73
N LYS A 22 -9.11 -23.25 -18.48
CA LYS A 22 -9.09 -23.24 -19.94
C LYS A 22 -8.53 -21.91 -20.42
N ARG A 23 -7.47 -21.92 -21.23
CA ARG A 23 -6.88 -20.70 -21.78
C ARG A 23 -7.85 -19.99 -22.72
N VAL A 24 -7.99 -18.68 -22.57
CA VAL A 24 -8.77 -17.81 -23.47
C VAL A 24 -7.86 -16.89 -24.27
N SER A 25 -6.85 -16.31 -23.61
CA SER A 25 -5.85 -15.46 -24.25
C SER A 25 -4.51 -15.59 -23.52
N GLU A 26 -3.52 -14.78 -23.87
CA GLU A 26 -2.25 -14.78 -23.16
C GLU A 26 -2.43 -14.31 -21.71
N GLY A 27 -2.07 -15.20 -20.78
CA GLY A 27 -2.19 -14.94 -19.34
C GLY A 27 -3.63 -14.87 -18.81
N GLN A 28 -4.65 -15.15 -19.62
CA GLN A 28 -6.05 -15.22 -19.18
C GLN A 28 -6.67 -16.57 -19.45
N TYR A 29 -7.38 -17.05 -18.44
CA TYR A 29 -8.00 -18.36 -18.40
C TYR A 29 -9.44 -18.22 -17.91
N THR A 30 -10.28 -19.20 -18.21
CA THR A 30 -11.60 -19.36 -17.60
C THR A 30 -11.66 -20.63 -16.78
N CYS A 31 -12.48 -20.58 -15.75
CA CYS A 31 -12.86 -21.74 -14.97
C CYS A 31 -14.30 -22.14 -15.33
N GLN A 32 -14.56 -23.45 -15.40
CA GLN A 32 -15.89 -23.95 -15.73
C GLN A 32 -16.93 -23.54 -14.69
N ILE A 33 -16.56 -23.48 -13.41
CA ILE A 33 -17.47 -23.19 -12.30
C ILE A 33 -16.96 -22.01 -11.50
N CYS A 34 -17.85 -21.09 -11.12
CA CYS A 34 -17.52 -20.04 -10.16
C CYS A 34 -17.59 -20.60 -8.72
N PRO A 35 -16.50 -20.59 -7.93
CA PRO A 35 -16.49 -21.06 -6.54
C PRO A 35 -17.33 -20.19 -5.58
N PHE A 36 -17.80 -19.02 -6.02
CA PHE A 36 -18.58 -18.10 -5.18
C PHE A 36 -20.08 -18.18 -5.43
N CYS A 37 -20.52 -18.36 -6.68
CA CYS A 37 -21.94 -18.39 -7.04
C CYS A 37 -22.39 -19.68 -7.73
N GLY A 38 -21.49 -20.65 -7.94
CA GLY A 38 -21.79 -21.93 -8.57
C GLY A 38 -22.10 -21.87 -10.07
N ASP A 39 -21.97 -20.70 -10.70
CA ASP A 39 -22.28 -20.52 -12.11
C ASP A 39 -21.35 -21.34 -13.01
N ARG A 40 -21.93 -22.04 -13.99
CA ARG A 40 -21.22 -22.94 -14.91
C ARG A 40 -21.00 -22.38 -16.31
N LYS A 41 -21.40 -21.12 -16.57
CA LYS A 41 -21.42 -20.52 -17.91
C LYS A 41 -20.10 -19.83 -18.29
N SER A 42 -18.97 -20.25 -17.70
CA SER A 42 -17.64 -19.69 -17.98
C SER A 42 -17.51 -18.17 -17.78
N HIS A 43 -18.28 -17.58 -16.87
CA HIS A 43 -18.12 -16.16 -16.49
C HIS A 43 -16.98 -15.91 -15.49
N MET A 44 -16.34 -16.97 -14.99
CA MET A 44 -15.22 -16.88 -14.08
C MET A 44 -13.91 -16.86 -14.87
N TYR A 45 -13.26 -15.69 -14.88
CA TYR A 45 -11.96 -15.48 -15.48
C TYR A 45 -10.88 -15.47 -14.41
N VAL A 46 -9.71 -16.00 -14.76
CA VAL A 46 -8.52 -16.05 -13.92
C VAL A 46 -7.34 -15.54 -14.74
N MET A 47 -6.60 -14.59 -14.18
CA MET A 47 -5.37 -14.06 -14.78
C MET A 47 -4.17 -14.74 -14.14
N ILE A 48 -3.38 -15.46 -14.95
CA ILE A 48 -2.15 -16.14 -14.54
C ILE A 48 -1.06 -15.77 -15.55
N LYS A 49 -0.22 -14.79 -15.22
CA LYS A 49 0.90 -14.36 -16.06
C LYS A 49 2.21 -14.93 -15.53
N LEU A 50 2.89 -15.74 -16.35
CA LEU A 50 4.20 -16.32 -16.01
C LEU A 50 5.37 -15.36 -16.28
N THR A 51 5.13 -14.29 -17.02
CA THR A 51 6.17 -13.37 -17.53
C THR A 51 6.43 -12.17 -16.62
N ASP A 52 5.56 -11.93 -15.63
CA ASP A 52 5.67 -10.79 -14.73
C ASP A 52 5.27 -11.17 -13.29
N ASP A 53 5.49 -10.22 -12.37
CA ASP A 53 5.18 -10.36 -10.95
C ASP A 53 3.68 -10.08 -10.65
N THR A 54 2.80 -10.08 -11.67
CA THR A 54 1.36 -9.89 -11.47
C THR A 54 0.83 -11.07 -10.65
N PRO A 55 0.07 -10.82 -9.56
CA PRO A 55 -0.47 -11.91 -8.76
C PRO A 55 -1.56 -12.64 -9.56
N VAL A 56 -1.89 -13.87 -9.15
CA VAL A 56 -3.03 -14.55 -9.75
C VAL A 56 -4.32 -13.86 -9.30
N LEU A 57 -5.08 -13.35 -10.28
CA LEU A 57 -6.34 -12.64 -10.05
C LEU A 57 -7.51 -13.46 -10.56
N TYR A 58 -8.69 -13.28 -9.97
CA TYR A 58 -9.94 -13.83 -10.47
C TYR A 58 -11.00 -12.72 -10.62
N ASN A 59 -11.94 -12.92 -11.54
CA ASN A 59 -13.11 -12.08 -11.72
C ASN A 59 -14.28 -12.89 -12.28
N CYS A 60 -15.42 -12.86 -11.59
CA CYS A 60 -16.66 -13.43 -12.08
C CYS A 60 -17.62 -12.33 -12.55
N PHE A 61 -17.87 -12.25 -13.85
CA PHE A 61 -18.76 -11.25 -14.45
C PHE A 61 -20.25 -11.43 -14.11
N LYS A 62 -20.66 -12.55 -13.50
CA LYS A 62 -22.04 -12.81 -13.10
C LYS A 62 -22.36 -12.33 -11.69
N CYS A 63 -21.51 -12.68 -10.72
CA CYS A 63 -21.72 -12.33 -9.31
C CYS A 63 -20.85 -11.17 -8.82
N ASN A 64 -20.05 -10.59 -9.71
CA ASN A 64 -19.08 -9.53 -9.42
C ASN A 64 -18.06 -9.88 -8.33
N SER A 65 -17.88 -11.16 -8.00
CA SER A 65 -16.80 -11.58 -7.12
C SER A 65 -15.47 -11.48 -7.86
N HIS A 66 -14.55 -10.69 -7.32
CA HIS A 66 -13.24 -10.43 -7.93
C HIS A 66 -12.18 -10.27 -6.83
N GLY A 67 -10.91 -10.46 -7.20
CA GLY A 67 -9.81 -10.25 -6.28
C GLY A 67 -8.60 -11.12 -6.60
N ARG A 68 -7.74 -11.30 -5.60
CA ARG A 68 -6.59 -12.20 -5.67
C ARG A 68 -7.02 -13.62 -5.34
N MET A 69 -6.39 -14.58 -6.01
CA MET A 69 -6.54 -16.00 -5.67
C MET A 69 -6.30 -16.20 -4.17
N ASN A 70 -7.25 -16.84 -3.50
CA ASN A 70 -7.26 -17.01 -2.05
C ASN A 70 -7.55 -18.46 -1.69
N LYS A 71 -7.35 -18.79 -0.41
CA LYS A 71 -7.53 -20.15 0.11
C LYS A 71 -8.92 -20.71 -0.20
N LYS A 72 -9.97 -19.90 -0.04
CA LYS A 72 -11.36 -20.27 -0.32
C LYS A 72 -11.58 -20.71 -1.77
N PHE A 73 -10.93 -20.04 -2.73
CA PHE A 73 -10.98 -20.44 -4.14
C PHE A 73 -10.36 -21.83 -4.33
N LEU A 74 -9.17 -22.05 -3.77
CA LEU A 74 -8.44 -23.31 -3.89
C LEU A 74 -9.16 -24.47 -3.20
N GLU A 75 -9.70 -24.24 -2.01
CA GLU A 75 -10.48 -25.21 -1.23
C GLU A 75 -11.73 -25.68 -1.98
N TYR A 76 -12.42 -24.78 -2.71
CA TYR A 76 -13.59 -25.17 -3.51
C TYR A 76 -13.26 -26.24 -4.57
N PHE A 77 -12.05 -26.21 -5.12
CA PHE A 77 -11.58 -27.19 -6.12
C PHE A 77 -10.73 -28.31 -5.51
N ASN A 78 -10.72 -28.46 -4.17
CA ASN A 78 -9.91 -29.44 -3.44
C ASN A 78 -8.40 -29.34 -3.77
N ILE A 79 -7.89 -28.13 -3.98
CA ILE A 79 -6.46 -27.87 -4.19
C ILE A 79 -5.81 -27.60 -2.83
N GLU A 80 -5.32 -28.64 -2.17
CA GLU A 80 -4.73 -28.53 -0.83
C GLU A 80 -3.20 -28.38 -0.84
N ASN A 81 -2.53 -28.81 -1.92
CA ASN A 81 -1.07 -28.90 -2.01
C ASN A 81 -0.40 -27.68 -2.69
N ILE A 82 -1.10 -26.56 -2.84
CA ILE A 82 -0.57 -25.34 -3.44
C ILE A 82 -0.53 -24.23 -2.40
N SER A 83 0.66 -23.90 -1.91
CA SER A 83 0.86 -22.76 -1.02
C SER A 83 0.79 -21.45 -1.82
N ILE A 84 -0.15 -20.58 -1.49
CA ILE A 84 -0.21 -19.23 -2.06
C ILE A 84 1.01 -18.46 -1.54
N PRO A 85 1.93 -18.01 -2.42
CA PRO A 85 3.08 -17.25 -1.98
C PRO A 85 2.58 -15.99 -1.30
N ARG A 86 3.18 -15.67 -0.15
CA ARG A 86 3.03 -14.34 0.46
C ARG A 86 3.71 -13.34 -0.46
N THR A 87 3.02 -12.94 -1.51
CA THR A 87 3.48 -11.89 -2.39
C THR A 87 3.56 -10.63 -1.56
N SER A 88 4.80 -10.28 -1.20
CA SER A 88 5.14 -9.01 -0.60
C SER A 88 4.93 -7.94 -1.65
N PHE A 89 3.67 -7.59 -1.89
CA PHE A 89 3.35 -6.25 -2.35
C PHE A 89 3.66 -5.31 -1.19
N ARG A 90 4.96 -5.14 -0.89
CA ARG A 90 5.42 -3.78 -0.72
C ARG A 90 4.96 -3.14 -2.02
N LYS A 91 3.97 -2.24 -1.98
CA LYS A 91 3.93 -1.18 -3.00
C LYS A 91 5.40 -0.83 -3.17
N LYS A 92 5.98 -1.00 -4.36
CA LYS A 92 7.24 -0.33 -4.66
C LYS A 92 6.89 1.12 -4.39
N ILE A 93 7.23 1.56 -3.18
CA ILE A 93 7.29 2.95 -2.86
C ILE A 93 8.30 3.40 -3.90
N ALA A 94 7.81 4.03 -4.97
CA ALA A 94 8.70 4.70 -5.89
C ALA A 94 9.66 5.46 -4.98
N GLU A 95 10.97 5.28 -5.16
CA GLU A 95 11.96 6.03 -4.40
C GLU A 95 11.57 7.49 -4.56
N SER A 96 10.89 8.01 -3.55
CA SER A 96 10.43 9.38 -3.60
C SER A 96 11.71 10.19 -3.72
N LYS A 97 11.74 11.21 -4.57
CA LYS A 97 12.89 12.11 -4.67
C LYS A 97 13.31 12.70 -3.30
N ALA A 98 12.44 12.59 -2.28
CA ALA A 98 12.70 12.92 -0.88
C ALA A 98 13.55 11.90 -0.10
N SER A 99 13.78 10.67 -0.59
CA SER A 99 14.53 9.62 0.12
C SER A 99 16.05 9.77 0.03
N THR A 100 16.56 10.57 -0.91
CA THR A 100 18.01 10.70 -1.14
C THR A 100 18.64 11.92 -0.44
N SER A 101 17.83 12.83 0.10
CA SER A 101 18.31 13.97 0.87
C SER A 101 18.18 13.70 2.37
N THR A 102 19.31 13.83 3.08
CA THR A 102 19.39 13.93 4.54
C THR A 102 18.78 15.27 4.97
N ILE A 103 17.47 15.43 4.75
CA ILE A 103 16.75 16.63 5.15
C ILE A 103 16.60 16.55 6.65
N THR A 104 17.24 17.47 7.35
CA THR A 104 16.91 17.75 8.75
C THR A 104 15.49 18.32 8.77
N THR A 105 14.50 17.49 9.09
CA THR A 105 13.08 17.87 9.06
C THR A 105 12.66 18.71 10.26
N VAL A 106 13.51 18.79 11.28
CA VAL A 106 13.29 19.54 12.52
C VAL A 106 14.59 20.20 12.96
N SER A 107 14.55 21.52 13.17
CA SER A 107 15.64 22.37 13.64
C SER A 107 15.44 22.75 15.11
N GLU A 108 16.53 23.12 15.81
CA GLU A 108 16.47 23.66 17.18
C GLU A 108 15.63 24.94 17.29
N ASN A 109 15.47 25.67 16.18
CA ASN A 109 14.69 26.91 16.12
C ASN A 109 13.21 26.69 15.78
N ASP A 110 12.77 25.44 15.56
CA ASP A 110 11.38 25.14 15.25
C ASP A 110 10.54 25.12 16.54
N ASP A 111 9.31 25.65 16.46
CA ASP A 111 8.33 25.49 17.54
C ASP A 111 7.80 24.05 17.55
N ILE A 112 8.39 23.23 18.41
CA ILE A 112 8.08 21.81 18.56
C ILE A 112 7.16 21.51 19.75
N GLU A 113 6.82 22.51 20.58
CA GLU A 113 6.15 22.25 21.86
C GLU A 113 4.79 21.57 21.64
N GLY A 114 4.04 22.03 20.64
CA GLY A 114 2.74 21.46 20.28
C GLY A 114 2.83 19.99 19.86
N VAL A 115 3.83 19.62 19.06
CA VAL A 115 3.99 18.22 18.65
C VAL A 115 4.49 17.34 19.80
N CYS A 116 5.38 17.85 20.66
CA CYS A 116 5.87 17.09 21.81
C CYS A 116 4.74 16.76 22.79
N ARG A 117 3.87 17.73 23.10
CA ARG A 117 2.67 17.50 23.93
C ARG A 117 1.73 16.48 23.28
N TYR A 118 1.52 16.57 21.96
CA TYR A 118 0.72 15.60 21.23
C TYR A 118 1.30 14.18 21.35
N ILE A 119 2.59 13.99 21.08
CA ILE A 119 3.25 12.68 21.18
C ILE A 119 3.17 12.15 22.63
N GLN A 120 3.41 13.00 23.63
CA GLN A 120 3.28 12.64 25.03
C GLN A 120 1.87 12.15 25.37
N SER A 121 0.82 12.80 24.88
CA SER A 121 -0.56 12.37 25.11
C SER A 121 -0.89 10.99 24.54
N LYS A 122 -0.18 10.55 23.48
CA LYS A 122 -0.45 9.29 22.77
C LYS A 122 0.45 8.15 23.22
N VAL A 123 1.70 8.44 23.53
CA VAL A 123 2.75 7.45 23.83
C VAL A 123 3.17 7.49 25.30
N GLY A 124 2.80 8.54 26.05
CA GLY A 124 3.21 8.74 27.44
C GLY A 124 4.63 9.29 27.61
N HIS A 125 5.32 9.60 26.51
CA HIS A 125 6.71 10.08 26.49
C HIS A 125 6.82 11.45 25.83
N TYR A 126 7.51 12.38 26.48
CA TYR A 126 7.79 13.69 25.91
C TYR A 126 9.08 13.61 25.08
N PRO A 127 9.01 13.67 23.73
CA PRO A 127 10.15 13.40 22.89
C PRO A 127 11.16 14.55 22.92
N THR A 128 12.44 14.18 22.82
CA THR A 128 13.56 15.07 22.51
C THR A 128 13.58 15.43 21.03
N LEU A 129 14.37 16.45 20.66
CA LEU A 129 14.53 16.88 19.26
C LEU A 129 15.05 15.76 18.34
N SER A 130 16.00 14.95 18.82
CA SER A 130 16.49 13.78 18.08
C SER A 130 15.40 12.72 17.93
N GLU A 131 14.57 12.52 18.96
CA GLU A 131 13.46 11.57 18.89
C GLU A 131 12.37 11.99 17.90
N LEU A 132 12.15 13.30 17.72
CA LEU A 132 11.22 13.81 16.69
C LEU A 132 11.62 13.39 15.27
N GLN A 133 12.90 13.11 15.02
CA GLN A 133 13.36 12.56 13.74
C GLN A 133 12.87 11.12 13.54
N TYR A 134 12.81 10.30 14.60
CA TYR A 134 12.23 8.95 14.54
C TYR A 134 10.73 8.99 14.24
N PHE A 135 10.02 9.98 14.78
CA PHE A 135 8.62 10.23 14.44
C PHE A 135 8.41 10.82 13.04
N GLN A 136 9.50 11.12 12.31
CA GLN A 136 9.47 11.75 10.99
C GLN A 136 8.70 13.08 10.99
N TYR A 137 8.73 13.83 12.10
CA TYR A 137 8.06 15.12 12.21
C TYR A 137 8.67 16.15 11.27
N ILE A 138 7.84 17.08 10.78
CA ILE A 138 8.23 18.15 9.86
C ILE A 138 7.91 19.50 10.50
N GLY A 139 8.94 20.22 10.97
CA GLY A 139 8.78 21.55 11.60
C GLY A 139 8.32 22.63 10.61
N LYS A 140 8.79 22.56 9.36
CA LYS A 140 8.43 23.50 8.28
C LYS A 140 7.72 22.80 7.12
N PRO A 141 6.44 22.43 7.27
CA PRO A 141 5.72 21.61 6.28
C PRO A 141 5.57 22.30 4.91
N ASN A 142 5.50 23.64 4.87
CA ASN A 142 5.43 24.39 3.61
C ASN A 142 6.73 24.31 2.81
N VAL A 143 7.87 24.47 3.49
CA VAL A 143 9.21 24.31 2.88
C VAL A 143 9.33 22.88 2.36
N TYR A 144 8.95 21.90 3.19
CA TYR A 144 8.98 20.50 2.78
C TYR A 144 8.13 20.23 1.52
N ALA A 145 6.88 20.71 1.50
CA ALA A 145 5.97 20.48 0.38
C ALA A 145 6.41 21.20 -0.91
N ASN A 146 6.85 22.46 -0.81
CA ASN A 146 7.24 23.26 -1.98
C ASN A 146 8.57 22.77 -2.58
N GLU A 147 9.60 22.60 -1.73
CA GLU A 147 10.95 22.30 -2.20
C GLU A 147 11.15 20.82 -2.53
N TYR A 148 10.55 19.91 -1.75
CA TYR A 148 10.81 18.47 -1.89
C TYR A 148 9.69 17.69 -2.56
N LEU A 149 8.43 18.10 -2.39
CA LEU A 149 7.31 17.49 -3.12
C LEU A 149 7.00 18.21 -4.44
N GLY A 150 7.56 19.40 -4.67
CA GLY A 150 7.22 20.22 -5.83
C GLY A 150 5.75 20.63 -5.85
N MET A 151 5.08 20.62 -4.70
CA MET A 151 3.68 20.99 -4.57
C MET A 151 3.61 22.48 -4.29
N SER A 152 2.90 23.27 -5.11
CA SER A 152 2.62 24.67 -4.79
C SER A 152 1.45 24.75 -3.80
N LEU A 153 1.71 24.51 -2.52
CA LEU A 153 0.69 24.59 -1.47
C LEU A 153 0.68 25.98 -0.85
N GLN A 154 -0.51 26.57 -0.74
CA GLN A 154 -0.69 27.80 0.02
C GLN A 154 -0.42 27.56 1.51
N THR A 155 0.25 28.51 2.15
CA THR A 155 0.72 28.43 3.54
C THR A 155 -0.40 28.14 4.54
N THR A 156 -1.63 28.57 4.24
CA THR A 156 -2.84 28.38 5.06
C THR A 156 -3.32 26.94 5.12
N VAL A 157 -3.04 26.15 4.10
CA VAL A 157 -3.56 24.78 3.94
C VAL A 157 -2.91 23.80 4.90
N LEU A 158 -1.66 24.07 5.28
CA LEU A 158 -0.86 23.26 6.20
C LEU A 158 -0.89 23.79 7.64
N LYS A 159 -1.62 24.88 7.92
CA LYS A 159 -1.72 25.40 9.29
C LYS A 159 -2.52 24.47 10.20
N SER A 160 -2.28 24.61 11.50
CA SER A 160 -3.05 23.97 12.57
C SER A 160 -2.98 22.44 12.63
N ARG A 161 -1.90 21.87 12.07
CA ARG A 161 -1.70 20.42 12.05
C ARG A 161 -0.24 20.05 12.35
N ASN A 162 -0.06 18.96 13.08
CA ASN A 162 1.22 18.28 13.23
C ASN A 162 1.48 17.46 11.97
N TRP A 163 2.54 17.77 11.22
CA TRP A 163 2.86 17.10 9.96
C TRP A 163 3.98 16.08 10.13
N PHE A 164 3.75 14.91 9.55
CA PHE A 164 4.67 13.79 9.57
C PHE A 164 4.96 13.35 8.15
N ARG A 165 6.23 13.06 7.87
CA ARG A 165 6.66 12.43 6.64
C ARG A 165 6.26 10.96 6.67
N LEU A 166 5.88 10.44 5.52
CA LEU A 166 5.61 9.02 5.31
C LEU A 166 6.80 8.37 4.58
N THR A 167 6.88 7.05 4.65
CA THR A 167 7.94 6.26 3.98
C THR A 167 7.98 6.47 2.46
N ASN A 168 6.86 6.87 1.86
CA ASN A 168 6.75 7.19 0.45
C ASN A 168 6.99 8.66 0.10
N GLY A 169 7.58 9.44 1.02
CA GLY A 169 7.88 10.86 0.84
C GLY A 169 6.67 11.78 1.01
N ALA A 170 5.45 11.26 0.89
CA ALA A 170 4.21 11.97 1.16
C ALA A 170 4.16 12.51 2.60
N ILE A 171 3.28 13.47 2.86
CA ILE A 171 3.07 14.03 4.20
C ILE A 171 1.66 13.76 4.69
N ALA A 172 1.53 13.51 5.99
CA ALA A 172 0.26 13.35 6.69
C ALA A 172 0.19 14.31 7.87
N GLY A 173 -0.89 15.07 7.96
CA GLY A 173 -1.12 16.09 8.97
C GLY A 173 -2.26 15.71 9.90
N ARG A 174 -2.01 15.72 11.21
CA ARG A 174 -3.01 15.52 12.27
C ARG A 174 -3.40 16.85 12.88
N TRP A 175 -4.69 17.11 13.10
CA TRP A 175 -5.14 18.29 13.85
C TRP A 175 -4.56 18.33 15.27
N TYR A 176 -4.37 19.54 15.80
CA TYR A 176 -3.84 19.74 17.16
C TYR A 176 -4.83 19.35 18.26
N ASP A 177 -6.12 19.56 18.03
CA ASP A 177 -7.19 19.35 19.01
C ASP A 177 -7.78 17.95 19.00
N ASP A 178 -7.42 17.11 18.02
CA ASP A 178 -7.84 15.70 17.88
C ASP A 178 -9.37 15.44 17.87
N ASP A 179 -10.19 16.49 17.93
CA ASP A 179 -11.66 16.44 18.02
C ASP A 179 -12.37 16.61 16.67
N HIS A 180 -11.61 16.87 15.60
CA HIS A 180 -12.15 17.07 14.26
C HIS A 180 -12.47 15.73 13.55
N GLN A 181 -13.65 15.63 12.91
CA GLN A 181 -14.03 14.46 12.11
C GLN A 181 -13.01 14.09 11.01
N CYS A 182 -12.27 15.08 10.48
CA CYS A 182 -11.21 14.90 9.49
C CYS A 182 -9.81 14.93 10.14
N LEU A 183 -9.57 13.96 11.00
CA LEU A 183 -8.38 13.85 11.84
C LEU A 183 -7.07 13.90 11.05
N TRP A 184 -6.97 13.10 9.98
CA TRP A 184 -5.80 13.04 9.12
C TRP A 184 -6.04 13.70 7.77
N LYS A 185 -5.06 14.47 7.29
CA LYS A 185 -5.02 15.00 5.92
C LYS A 185 -3.73 14.56 5.27
N LYS A 186 -3.78 14.07 4.03
CA LYS A 186 -2.62 13.52 3.32
C LYS A 186 -2.36 14.27 2.02
N TYR A 187 -1.09 14.47 1.71
CA TYR A 187 -0.61 15.04 0.45
C TYR A 187 0.47 14.14 -0.15
N SER A 188 0.36 13.84 -1.45
CA SER A 188 1.31 13.01 -2.19
C SER A 188 1.62 13.61 -3.56
N THR A 189 2.78 13.26 -4.11
CA THR A 189 3.24 13.67 -5.44
C THR A 189 2.56 12.94 -6.60
N GLU A 190 1.76 11.91 -6.31
CA GLU A 190 0.99 11.19 -7.33
C GLU A 190 -0.12 12.11 -7.86
N LYS A 191 0.12 12.70 -9.05
CA LYS A 191 -0.97 13.12 -9.93
C LYS A 191 -1.75 11.85 -10.29
N HIS A 192 -3.03 11.81 -9.92
CA HIS A 192 -3.97 10.88 -10.52
C HIS A 192 -4.21 11.23 -12.00
#